data_AF-A0A075MSH9-F1
#
_entry.id   AF-A0A075MSH9-F1
#
_cell.length_a   1.000
_cell.length_b   1.000
_cell.length_c   1.000
_cell.angle_alpha   90.00
_cell.angle_beta   90.00
_cell.angle_gamma   90.00
#
_symmetry.space_group_name_H-M   'P 1'
#
loop_
_entity.id
_entity.type
_entity.pdbx_description
1 polymer ?
#
loop_
_entity_poly.entity_id
_entity_poly.type
_entity_poly.pdbx_seq_one_letter_code
_entity_poly.pdbx_strand_id
1 'polypeptide(L)' 'MSQQFREYEQKVRKASFVLCPSCYWCATYFATVDDKFPECPVCRSVVIDSIPISESEFYHVNITGNGNVELRFRRGA' A
#
# COMPACT_ATOMS: atom_id res chain seq x y z
N MET A 1 35.37 8.44 -1.20
CA MET A 1 34.12 8.93 -1.82
C MET A 1 33.12 7.78 -1.99
N SER A 2 32.61 7.19 -0.91
CA SER A 2 31.79 5.95 -1.02
C SER A 2 30.66 5.80 0.00
N GLN A 3 30.54 6.70 0.99
CA GLN A 3 29.52 6.57 2.04
C GLN A 3 28.20 7.29 1.67
N GLN A 4 28.26 8.31 0.83
CA GLN A 4 27.12 9.20 0.56
C GLN A 4 26.10 8.62 -0.45
N PHE A 5 26.49 7.65 -1.28
CA PHE A 5 25.59 7.05 -2.27
C PHE A 5 24.65 5.99 -1.69
N ARG A 6 25.01 5.34 -0.56
CA ARG A 6 24.17 4.33 0.10
C ARG A 6 23.01 4.91 0.91
N GLU A 7 23.12 6.17 1.35
CA GLU A 7 22.05 6.84 2.11
C GLU A 7 20.94 7.42 1.20
N TYR A 8 21.21 7.58 -0.10
CA TYR A 8 20.26 8.18 -1.04
C TYR A 8 19.28 7.16 -1.66
N GLU A 9 19.66 5.88 -1.76
CA GLU A 9 18.81 4.80 -2.31
C GLU A 9 17.83 4.18 -1.31
N GLN A 10 17.83 4.60 -0.04
CA GLN A 10 17.12 3.87 1.02
C GLN A 10 16.16 4.71 1.86
N LYS A 11 15.59 5.77 1.27
CA LYS A 11 14.34 6.33 1.78
C LYS A 11 13.20 5.40 1.33
N VAL A 12 13.12 4.23 1.97
CA VAL A 12 12.11 3.18 1.73
C VAL A 12 10.75 3.85 1.55
N ARG A 13 10.24 3.84 0.32
CA ARG A 13 8.93 4.43 0.02
C ARG A 13 7.93 3.42 0.54
N LYS A 14 7.44 3.63 1.76
CA LYS A 14 6.41 2.77 2.36
C LYS A 14 5.16 2.85 1.49
N ALA A 15 4.94 1.81 0.71
CA ALA A 15 3.72 1.62 -0.06
C ALA A 15 2.67 0.93 0.81
N SER A 16 1.42 1.36 0.71
CA SER A 16 0.29 0.73 1.36
C SER A 16 -0.88 0.60 0.38
N PHE A 17 -1.58 -0.52 0.41
CA PHE A 17 -2.90 -0.62 -0.19
C PHE A 17 -3.90 0.06 0.74
N VAL A 18 -4.71 0.98 0.21
CA VAL A 18 -5.68 1.74 1.01
C VAL A 18 -7.10 1.48 0.49
N LEU A 19 -8.07 1.38 1.40
CA LEU A 19 -9.47 1.08 1.09
C LEU A 19 -10.39 1.95 1.95
N CYS A 20 -11.33 2.66 1.33
CA CYS A 20 -12.41 3.33 2.03
C CYS A 20 -13.54 2.35 2.34
N PRO A 21 -13.84 2.03 3.62
CA PRO A 21 -14.93 1.11 3.95
C PRO A 21 -16.32 1.67 3.63
N SER A 22 -16.44 2.99 3.45
CA SER A 22 -17.72 3.65 3.19
C SER A 22 -18.17 3.58 1.73
N CYS A 23 -17.23 3.66 0.77
CA CYS A 23 -17.55 3.70 -0.66
C CYS A 23 -16.73 2.72 -1.51
N TYR A 24 -15.90 1.90 -0.87
CA TYR A 24 -15.04 0.89 -1.50
C TYR A 24 -14.01 1.45 -2.50
N TRP A 25 -13.79 2.76 -2.52
CA TRP A 25 -12.67 3.34 -3.25
C TRP A 25 -11.35 2.80 -2.69
N CYS A 26 -10.42 2.39 -3.56
CA CYS A 26 -9.12 1.87 -3.17
C CYS A 26 -7.99 2.44 -4.05
N ALA A 27 -6.78 2.49 -3.50
CA ALA A 27 -5.58 2.94 -4.21
C ALA A 27 -4.30 2.34 -3.60
N THR A 28 -3.18 2.54 -4.29
CA THR A 28 -1.84 2.40 -3.68
C THR A 28 -1.38 3.77 -3.18
N TYR A 29 -1.04 3.85 -1.90
CA TYR A 29 -0.55 5.05 -1.24
C TYR A 29 0.95 4.95 -0.99
N PHE A 30 1.72 5.92 -1.47
CA PHE A 30 3.16 6.01 -1.24
C PHE A 30 3.40 7.10 -0.19
N ALA A 31 3.61 6.70 1.07
CA ALA A 31 3.81 7.65 2.15
C ALA A 31 5.18 8.32 2.03
N THR A 32 5.23 9.65 2.05
CA THR A 32 6.44 10.39 2.40
C THR A 32 6.47 10.72 3.89
N VAL A 33 7.62 11.14 4.41
CA VAL A 33 7.88 11.32 5.86
C VAL A 33 6.92 12.32 6.53
N ASP A 34 6.32 13.22 5.75
CA ASP A 34 5.52 14.35 6.23
C ASP A 34 4.04 14.29 5.81
N ASP A 35 3.59 13.20 5.17
CA ASP A 35 2.25 13.16 4.62
C ASP A 35 1.17 12.81 5.66
N LYS A 36 0.20 13.71 5.79
CA LYS A 36 -1.09 13.41 6.42
C LYS A 36 -1.87 12.49 5.50
N PHE A 37 -2.37 11.39 6.05
CA PHE A 37 -3.15 10.42 5.30
C PHE A 37 -4.41 11.09 4.71
N PRO A 38 -4.65 10.99 3.39
CA PRO A 38 -5.73 11.73 2.75
C PRO A 38 -7.11 11.19 3.13
N GLU A 39 -8.09 12.09 3.26
CA GLU A 39 -9.51 11.72 3.25
C GLU A 39 -9.89 11.03 1.94
N CYS A 40 -10.94 10.21 1.95
CA CYS A 40 -11.42 9.56 0.73
C CYS A 40 -11.78 10.62 -0.33
N PRO A 41 -11.19 10.59 -1.54
CA PRO A 41 -11.47 11.60 -2.57
C PRO A 41 -12.89 11.48 -3.15
N VAL A 42 -13.58 10.36 -2.90
CA VAL A 42 -14.92 10.07 -3.43
C VAL A 42 -16.02 10.51 -2.46
N CYS A 43 -15.95 10.08 -1.20
CA CYS A 43 -17.00 10.32 -0.21
C CYS A 43 -16.58 11.20 0.97
N ARG A 44 -15.33 11.69 0.98
CA ARG A 44 -14.74 12.51 2.06
C ARG A 44 -14.75 11.85 3.44
N SER A 45 -14.89 10.52 3.50
CA SER A 45 -14.69 9.78 4.73
C SER A 45 -13.24 9.91 5.18
N VAL A 46 -13.04 10.21 6.47
CA VAL A 46 -11.72 10.25 7.12
C VAL A 46 -11.27 8.85 7.58
N VAL A 47 -12.16 7.87 7.49
CA VAL A 47 -11.86 6.48 7.84
C VAL A 47 -11.40 5.78 6.57
N ILE A 48 -10.13 5.39 6.54
CA ILE A 48 -9.51 4.62 5.46
C ILE A 48 -8.70 3.49 6.10
N ASP A 49 -9.00 2.26 5.68
CA ASP A 49 -8.21 1.09 6.06
C ASP A 49 -6.95 1.01 5.21
N SER A 50 -5.85 0.51 5.79
CA SER A 50 -4.59 0.35 5.06
C SER A 50 -3.90 -0.97 5.38
N ILE A 51 -3.28 -1.55 4.35
CA ILE A 51 -2.48 -2.76 4.43
C ILE A 51 -1.09 -2.41 3.88
N PRO A 52 -0.01 -2.53 4.68
CA PRO A 52 1.34 -2.24 4.19
C PRO A 52 1.72 -3.22 3.07
N ILE A 53 2.36 -2.69 2.03
CA ILE A 53 2.93 -3.46 0.92
C ILE A 53 4.44 -3.44 1.12
N SER A 54 5.05 -4.57 1.51
CA SER A 54 6.51 -4.67 1.55
C SER A 54 7.10 -4.61 0.14
N GLU A 55 8.25 -3.95 -0.02
CA GLU A 55 8.99 -3.88 -1.30
C GLU A 55 9.41 -5.27 -1.81
N SER A 56 9.49 -6.26 -0.92
CA SER A 56 9.83 -7.66 -1.23
C SER A 56 8.66 -8.63 -1.07
N GLU A 57 7.42 -8.16 -0.91
CA GLU A 57 6.26 -9.06 -0.83
C GLU A 57 5.59 -9.23 -2.19
N PHE A 58 5.51 -10.49 -2.63
CA PHE A 58 4.73 -10.88 -3.79
C PHE A 58 3.41 -11.46 -3.29
N TYR A 59 2.29 -11.04 -3.87
CA TYR A 59 0.99 -11.62 -3.58
C TYR A 59 0.40 -12.31 -4.80
N HIS A 60 -0.21 -13.47 -4.59
CA HIS A 60 -1.07 -14.10 -5.58
C HIS A 60 -2.51 -13.70 -5.31
N VAL A 61 -3.18 -13.18 -6.34
CA VAL A 61 -4.62 -12.89 -6.33
C VAL A 61 -5.35 -14.08 -6.93
N ASN A 62 -6.32 -14.61 -6.21
CA ASN A 62 -7.28 -15.58 -6.74
C ASN A 62 -8.69 -15.02 -6.63
N ILE A 63 -9.37 -14.91 -7.77
CA ILE A 63 -10.76 -14.43 -7.85
C ILE A 63 -11.63 -15.63 -8.17
N THR A 64 -12.50 -16.01 -7.24
CA THR A 64 -13.41 -17.15 -7.44
C THR A 64 -14.66 -16.70 -8.21
N GLY A 65 -15.34 -17.64 -8.87
CA GLY A 65 -16.51 -17.33 -9.72
C GLY A 65 -17.70 -16.68 -9.01
N ASN A 66 -17.71 -16.67 -7.67
CA ASN A 66 -18.70 -15.97 -6.83
C ASN A 66 -18.25 -14.55 -6.41
N GLY A 67 -17.12 -14.06 -6.93
CA GLY A 67 -16.61 -12.72 -6.63
C GLY A 67 -15.78 -12.60 -5.36
N ASN A 68 -15.48 -13.70 -4.66
CA ASN A 68 -14.55 -13.64 -3.54
C ASN A 68 -13.12 -13.44 -4.04
N VAL A 69 -12.35 -12.67 -3.28
CA VAL A 69 -10.94 -12.39 -3.57
C VAL A 69 -10.09 -12.96 -2.44
N GLU A 70 -9.16 -13.85 -2.77
CA GLU A 70 -8.14 -14.37 -1.86
C GLU A 70 -6.77 -13.78 -2.24
N LEU A 71 -6.08 -13.20 -1.25
CA LEU A 71 -4.72 -12.69 -1.38
C LEU A 71 -3.76 -13.59 -0.60
N ARG A 72 -2.76 -14.16 -1.28
CA ARG A 72 -1.70 -14.96 -0.63
C ARG A 72 -0.36 -14.27 -0.72
N PHE A 73 0.12 -13.79 0.41
CA PHE A 73 1.41 -13.09 0.54
C PHE A 73 2.58 -14.08 0.67
N ARG A 74 3.68 -13.81 -0.03
CA ARG A 74 4.96 -14.51 0.11
C ARG A 74 6.08 -13.48 0.23
N ARG A 75 7.06 -13.77 1.09
CA ARG A 75 8.31 -13.01 1.15
C ARG A 75 9.22 -13.42 -0.01
N GLY A 76 9.71 -12.44 -0.76
CA GLY A 76 10.82 -12.58 -1.68
C GLY A 76 12.08 -12.94 -0.91
N ALA A 77 12.83 -13.91 -1.46
CA ALA A 77 14.12 -14.36 -0.94
C ALA A 77 15.21 -13.30 -1.15
#